data_AF-A0A077L8L5-F1
#
_entry.id   AF-A0A077L8L5-F1
#
_cell.length_a   1.000
_cell.length_b   1.000
_cell.length_c   1.000
_cell.angle_alpha   90.00
_cell.angle_beta   90.00
_cell.angle_gamma   90.00
#
_symmetry.space_group_name_H-M   'P 1'
#
loop_
_entity.id
_entity.type
_entity.pdbx_description
1 polymer ?
#
loop_
_entity_poly.entity_id
_entity_poly.type
_entity_poly.pdbx_seq_one_letter_code
_entity_poly.pdbx_strand_id
1 'polypeptide(L)'
;MFGMSNNKKWKNKKININNYQTLEIKKEKKSLSKSWKIALTGLFLIAIPSFLIFLLIGKDGWIIESTKLYHRWKTLLPIAFGIIAIQASIVGLLIFKFKVFGINGLIFLIPFSLAMASFLVSSGVEDWPYRIMPAVGLAFLSLPILLLVKHIEKKIENKKRIEFEKQERAQKSLLD
;
A
#
# COMPACT_ATOMS: atom_id res chain seq x y z
N MET A 1 -32.12 -62.60 37.77
CA MET A 1 -31.38 -62.48 36.49
C MET A 1 -31.30 -61.00 36.12
N PHE A 2 -30.12 -60.61 35.65
CA PHE A 2 -29.56 -59.27 35.46
C PHE A 2 -30.48 -58.18 34.87
N GLY A 3 -30.53 -57.04 35.56
CA GLY A 3 -31.16 -55.80 35.06
C GLY A 3 -30.47 -54.53 35.57
N MET A 4 -29.16 -54.55 35.78
CA MET A 4 -28.40 -53.32 36.07
C MET A 4 -27.03 -53.37 35.41
N SER A 5 -26.95 -52.94 34.15
CA SER A 5 -25.68 -52.51 33.56
C SER A 5 -25.91 -51.89 32.17
N ASN A 6 -26.29 -50.62 32.11
CA ASN A 6 -25.92 -49.79 30.95
C ASN A 6 -25.44 -48.38 31.34
N ASN A 7 -25.65 -47.92 32.58
CA ASN A 7 -25.17 -46.62 33.04
C ASN A 7 -23.64 -46.52 33.26
N LYS A 8 -22.92 -47.64 33.39
CA LYS A 8 -21.45 -47.62 33.56
C LYS A 8 -20.69 -47.28 32.27
N LYS A 9 -21.25 -47.55 31.08
CA LYS A 9 -20.58 -47.25 29.80
C LYS A 9 -20.53 -45.76 29.48
N TRP A 10 -21.44 -44.96 30.03
CA TRP A 10 -21.54 -43.52 29.73
C TRP A 10 -20.73 -42.64 30.70
N LYS A 11 -20.49 -43.10 31.93
CA LYS A 11 -19.75 -42.32 32.95
C LYS A 11 -18.25 -42.14 32.66
N ASN A 12 -17.65 -43.02 31.85
CA ASN A 12 -16.21 -42.98 31.54
C ASN A 12 -15.88 -42.51 30.12
N LYS A 13 -16.87 -42.07 29.33
CA LYS A 13 -16.59 -41.47 28.03
C LYS A 13 -16.13 -40.03 28.28
N LYS A 14 -14.80 -39.83 28.43
CA LYS A 14 -14.19 -38.51 28.39
C LYS A 14 -14.56 -37.88 27.05
N ILE A 15 -15.57 -37.03 27.06
CA ILE A 15 -15.94 -36.22 25.91
C ILE A 15 -14.78 -35.27 25.72
N ASN A 16 -13.97 -35.51 24.69
CA ASN A 16 -12.89 -34.62 24.32
C ASN A 16 -13.52 -33.37 23.69
N ILE A 17 -13.85 -32.38 24.53
CA ILE A 17 -14.51 -31.13 24.12
C ILE A 17 -13.67 -30.39 23.06
N ASN A 18 -12.37 -30.66 22.98
CA ASN A 18 -11.48 -30.11 21.96
C ASN A 18 -11.82 -30.56 20.53
N ASN A 19 -12.53 -31.68 20.36
CA ASN A 19 -12.95 -32.15 19.03
C ASN A 19 -14.29 -31.56 18.56
N TYR A 20 -15.04 -30.87 19.43
CA TYR A 20 -16.29 -30.22 19.03
C TYR A 20 -16.11 -28.73 18.69
N GLN A 21 -14.96 -28.13 19.01
CA GLN A 21 -14.62 -26.77 18.56
C GLN A 21 -14.05 -26.71 17.14
N THR A 22 -13.74 -27.85 16.51
CA THR A 22 -13.11 -27.90 15.18
C THR A 22 -14.09 -27.92 14.01
N LEU A 23 -15.40 -28.09 14.25
CA LEU A 23 -16.42 -28.06 13.18
C LEU A 23 -16.89 -26.64 12.82
N GLU A 24 -16.56 -25.64 13.65
CA GLU A 24 -16.71 -24.22 13.31
C GLU A 24 -15.35 -23.55 13.11
N ILE A 25 -14.41 -24.23 12.41
CA ILE A 25 -13.36 -23.48 11.74
C ILE A 25 -14.04 -22.74 10.59
N LYS A 26 -14.64 -21.57 10.90
CA LYS A 26 -14.86 -20.51 9.91
C LYS A 26 -13.56 -20.45 9.13
N LYS A 27 -13.56 -20.90 7.87
CA LYS A 27 -12.40 -20.76 6.98
C LYS A 27 -11.97 -19.30 7.10
N GLU A 28 -10.92 -19.02 7.87
CA GLU A 28 -10.38 -17.69 7.98
C GLU A 28 -10.02 -17.33 6.54
N LYS A 29 -10.77 -16.40 5.95
CA LYS A 29 -10.49 -15.92 4.60
C LYS A 29 -9.05 -15.43 4.68
N LYS A 30 -8.13 -16.11 3.98
CA LYS A 30 -6.72 -15.70 3.90
C LYS A 30 -6.70 -14.23 3.52
N SER A 31 -6.42 -13.38 4.49
CA SER A 31 -6.39 -11.95 4.24
C SER A 31 -5.15 -11.66 3.38
N LEU A 32 -5.33 -10.90 2.31
CA LEU A 32 -4.21 -10.49 1.46
C LEU A 32 -3.14 -9.80 2.32
N SER A 33 -1.88 -10.14 2.07
CA SER A 33 -0.76 -9.49 2.75
C SER A 33 -0.79 -7.98 2.47
N LYS A 34 -0.26 -7.19 3.42
CA LYS A 34 -0.25 -5.73 3.30
C LYS A 34 0.43 -5.26 2.00
N SER A 35 1.51 -5.92 1.60
CA SER A 35 2.24 -5.63 0.35
C SER A 35 1.38 -5.83 -0.89
N TRP A 36 0.62 -6.92 -0.93
CA TRP A 36 -0.30 -7.17 -2.04
C TRP A 36 -1.44 -6.14 -2.10
N LYS A 37 -1.99 -5.75 -0.95
CA LYS A 37 -3.00 -4.69 -0.90
C LYS A 37 -2.46 -3.37 -1.45
N ILE A 38 -1.23 -2.99 -1.06
CA ILE A 38 -0.54 -1.78 -1.54
C ILE A 38 -0.33 -1.86 -3.05
N ALA A 39 0.19 -2.99 -3.55
CA ALA A 39 0.42 -3.20 -4.98
C ALA A 39 -0.88 -3.13 -5.80
N LEU A 40 -1.96 -3.76 -5.33
CA LEU A 40 -3.28 -3.69 -5.96
C LEU A 40 -3.82 -2.26 -5.98
N THR A 41 -3.70 -1.51 -4.89
CA THR A 41 -4.07 -0.08 -4.91
C THR A 41 -3.19 0.73 -5.86
N GLY A 42 -1.90 0.45 -5.95
CA GLY A 42 -1.04 1.07 -6.94
C GLY A 42 -1.53 0.79 -8.36
N LEU A 43 -1.91 -0.45 -8.67
CA LEU A 43 -2.42 -0.81 -9.98
C LEU A 43 -3.71 -0.05 -10.33
N PHE A 44 -4.72 -0.13 -9.45
CA PHE A 44 -6.05 0.42 -9.73
C PHE A 44 -6.12 1.95 -9.61
N LEU A 45 -5.35 2.55 -8.72
CA LEU A 45 -5.44 3.98 -8.42
C LEU A 45 -4.40 4.81 -9.18
N ILE A 46 -3.27 4.20 -9.55
CA ILE A 46 -2.14 4.89 -10.17
C ILE A 46 -1.92 4.39 -11.59
N ALA A 47 -1.58 3.10 -11.77
CA ALA A 47 -1.14 2.60 -13.06
C ALA A 47 -2.23 2.70 -14.14
N ILE A 48 -3.42 2.16 -13.87
CA ILE A 48 -4.53 2.17 -14.82
C ILE A 48 -4.96 3.60 -15.16
N PRO A 49 -5.24 4.49 -14.19
CA PRO A 49 -5.61 5.87 -14.49
C PRO A 49 -4.51 6.64 -15.25
N SER A 50 -3.24 6.50 -14.85
CA SER A 50 -2.13 7.14 -15.57
C SER A 50 -2.00 6.62 -17.00
N PHE A 51 -2.21 5.32 -17.22
CA PHE A 51 -2.19 4.73 -18.56
C PHE A 51 -3.36 5.22 -19.43
N LEU A 52 -4.56 5.33 -18.86
CA LEU A 52 -5.71 5.91 -19.56
C LEU A 52 -5.44 7.36 -19.98
N ILE A 53 -4.87 8.16 -19.08
CA ILE A 53 -4.51 9.55 -19.41
C ILE A 53 -3.41 9.60 -20.46
N PHE A 54 -2.43 8.69 -20.41
CA PHE A 54 -1.41 8.57 -21.44
C PHE A 54 -2.01 8.24 -22.81
N LEU A 55 -2.98 7.33 -22.90
CA LEU A 55 -3.63 7.02 -24.17
C LEU A 55 -4.42 8.20 -24.77
N LEU A 56 -4.98 9.06 -23.89
CA LEU A 56 -5.77 10.22 -24.30
C LEU A 56 -4.92 11.45 -24.63
N ILE A 57 -3.88 11.73 -23.84
CA ILE A 57 -3.14 13.01 -23.84
C ILE A 57 -1.66 12.84 -24.22
N GLY A 58 -1.12 11.63 -24.17
CA GLY A 58 0.27 11.35 -24.55
C GLY A 58 0.49 11.51 -26.06
N LYS A 59 1.70 11.90 -26.45
CA LYS A 59 2.08 12.02 -27.87
C LYS A 59 2.09 10.70 -28.61
N ASP A 60 2.45 9.63 -27.91
CA ASP A 60 2.37 8.25 -28.40
C ASP A 60 0.96 7.65 -28.19
N GLY A 61 0.01 8.44 -27.68
CA GLY A 61 -1.37 8.05 -27.47
C GLY A 61 -2.07 7.76 -28.80
N TRP A 62 -3.01 6.81 -28.77
CA TRP A 62 -3.67 6.31 -29.97
C TRP A 62 -4.97 7.04 -30.29
N ILE A 63 -5.53 7.78 -29.32
CA ILE A 63 -6.94 8.20 -29.38
C ILE A 63 -7.13 9.60 -29.97
N ILE A 64 -6.23 10.54 -29.68
CA ILE A 64 -6.40 11.94 -30.09
C ILE A 64 -5.13 12.41 -30.82
N GLU A 65 -5.25 12.75 -32.10
CA GLU A 65 -4.08 13.17 -32.89
C GLU A 65 -3.58 14.57 -32.55
N SER A 66 -4.48 15.46 -32.08
CA SER A 66 -4.13 16.85 -31.75
C SER A 66 -3.17 16.97 -30.56
N THR A 67 -3.12 15.95 -29.69
CA THR A 67 -2.24 15.94 -28.51
C THR A 67 -0.76 15.71 -28.88
N LYS A 68 -0.48 15.24 -30.11
CA LYS A 68 0.88 15.12 -30.67
C LYS A 68 1.60 16.48 -30.76
N LEU A 69 0.83 17.56 -30.94
CA LEU A 69 1.33 18.93 -31.03
C LEU A 69 1.67 19.55 -29.67
N TYR A 70 1.30 18.92 -28.56
CA TYR A 70 1.53 19.50 -27.24
C TYR A 70 3.00 19.67 -26.93
N HIS A 71 3.35 20.81 -26.34
CA HIS A 71 4.74 21.05 -25.98
C HIS A 71 5.06 20.28 -24.69
N ARG A 72 6.10 19.45 -24.75
CA ARG A 72 6.46 18.52 -23.68
C ARG A 72 6.63 19.21 -22.32
N TRP A 73 7.48 20.23 -22.25
CA TRP A 73 7.80 20.91 -20.99
C TRP A 73 6.73 21.90 -20.54
N LYS A 74 5.96 22.45 -21.47
CA LYS A 74 5.00 23.53 -21.17
C LYS A 74 3.59 22.99 -20.92
N THR A 75 3.28 21.82 -21.45
CA THR A 75 1.93 21.24 -21.42
C THR A 75 1.94 19.88 -20.73
N LEU A 76 2.73 18.90 -21.25
CA LEU A 76 2.70 17.53 -20.72
C LEU A 76 3.27 17.42 -19.30
N LEU A 77 4.35 18.16 -18.99
CA LEU A 77 4.97 18.15 -17.66
C LEU A 77 4.04 18.73 -16.58
N PRO A 78 3.40 19.92 -16.75
CA PRO A 78 2.38 20.40 -15.81
C PRO A 78 1.21 19.44 -15.64
N ILE A 79 0.73 18.82 -16.72
CA ILE A 79 -0.35 17.82 -16.65
C ILE A 79 0.11 16.62 -15.81
N ALA A 80 1.32 16.10 -16.05
CA ALA A 80 1.89 15.01 -15.26
C ALA A 80 1.96 15.38 -13.76
N PHE A 81 2.41 16.59 -13.41
CA PHE A 81 2.39 17.07 -12.03
C PHE A 81 0.99 17.17 -11.44
N GLY A 82 -0.01 17.60 -12.22
CA GLY A 82 -1.41 17.61 -11.81
C GLY A 82 -1.93 16.21 -11.47
N ILE A 83 -1.61 15.22 -12.32
CA ILE A 83 -1.96 13.81 -12.09
C ILE A 83 -1.32 13.31 -10.80
N ILE A 84 -0.01 13.56 -10.63
CA ILE A 84 0.73 13.18 -9.42
C ILE A 84 0.10 13.82 -8.18
N ALA A 85 -0.25 15.11 -8.23
CA ALA A 85 -0.83 15.82 -7.10
C ALA A 85 -2.19 15.22 -6.69
N ILE A 86 -3.03 14.88 -7.67
CA ILE A 86 -4.33 14.23 -7.43
C ILE A 86 -4.11 12.83 -6.83
N GLN A 87 -3.24 12.01 -7.44
CA GLN A 87 -2.94 10.66 -6.97
C GLN A 87 -2.33 10.66 -5.57
N ALA A 88 -1.37 11.56 -5.30
CA ALA A 88 -0.75 11.71 -3.99
C ALA A 88 -1.76 12.16 -2.93
N SER A 89 -2.71 13.04 -3.29
CA SER A 89 -3.78 13.46 -2.39
C SER A 89 -4.71 12.30 -2.02
N ILE A 90 -5.11 11.48 -2.99
CA ILE A 90 -5.95 10.30 -2.72
C ILE A 90 -5.19 9.28 -1.87
N VAL A 91 -3.92 9.01 -2.17
CA VAL A 91 -3.07 8.13 -1.36
C VAL A 91 -2.91 8.69 0.07
N GLY A 92 -2.72 10.00 0.20
CA GLY A 92 -2.66 10.69 1.49
C GLY A 92 -3.95 10.51 2.29
N LEU A 93 -5.12 10.65 1.66
CA LEU A 93 -6.41 10.39 2.31
C LEU A 93 -6.54 8.93 2.77
N LEU A 94 -6.14 7.97 1.94
CA LEU A 94 -6.19 6.54 2.28
C LEU A 94 -5.30 6.20 3.49
N ILE A 95 -4.18 6.89 3.64
CA ILE A 95 -3.21 6.65 4.72
C ILE A 95 -3.59 7.41 6.00
N PHE A 96 -3.84 8.72 5.91
CA PHE A 96 -4.05 9.56 7.09
C PHE A 96 -5.50 9.56 7.59
N LYS A 97 -6.48 9.66 6.68
CA LYS A 97 -7.91 9.75 7.05
C LYS A 97 -8.52 8.36 7.24
N PHE A 98 -8.40 7.50 6.24
CA PHE A 98 -9.03 6.17 6.26
C PHE A 98 -8.17 5.08 6.92
N LYS A 99 -6.88 5.37 7.18
CA LYS A 99 -5.92 4.45 7.84
C LYS A 99 -5.89 3.06 7.22
N VAL A 100 -6.15 2.97 5.92
CA VAL A 100 -6.19 1.69 5.16
C VAL A 100 -4.78 1.12 5.04
N PHE A 101 -3.79 1.99 4.90
CA PHE A 101 -2.37 1.64 4.81
C PHE A 101 -1.56 2.37 5.88
N GLY A 102 -0.45 1.76 6.28
CA GLY A 102 0.57 2.43 7.08
C GLY A 102 1.37 3.44 6.25
N ILE A 103 2.17 4.26 6.92
CA ILE A 103 3.08 5.24 6.31
C ILE A 103 4.01 4.60 5.27
N ASN A 104 4.37 3.33 5.43
CA ASN A 104 5.16 2.54 4.50
C ASN A 104 4.54 2.45 3.09
N GLY A 105 3.22 2.67 2.96
CA GLY A 105 2.56 2.76 1.65
C GLY A 105 3.06 3.94 0.81
N LEU A 106 3.45 5.05 1.45
CA LEU A 106 4.01 6.22 0.77
C LEU A 106 5.35 5.92 0.08
N ILE A 107 6.15 5.03 0.67
CA ILE A 107 7.46 4.60 0.14
C ILE A 107 7.31 3.96 -1.24
N PHE A 108 6.21 3.25 -1.48
CA PHE A 108 5.98 2.58 -2.76
C PHE A 108 5.09 3.40 -3.69
N LEU A 109 3.96 3.89 -3.19
CA LEU A 109 2.92 4.50 -4.04
C LEU A 109 3.35 5.85 -4.63
N ILE A 110 4.11 6.66 -3.89
CA ILE A 110 4.55 7.97 -4.41
C ILE A 110 5.59 7.82 -5.52
N PRO A 111 6.71 7.08 -5.34
CA PRO A 111 7.65 6.85 -6.43
C PRO A 111 7.00 6.16 -7.64
N PHE A 112 6.05 5.25 -7.38
CA PHE A 112 5.32 4.59 -8.45
C PHE A 112 4.43 5.57 -9.24
N SER A 113 3.74 6.51 -8.58
CA SER A 113 2.98 7.58 -9.24
C SER A 113 3.88 8.48 -10.08
N LEU A 114 5.02 8.88 -9.53
CA LEU A 114 6.03 9.67 -10.25
C LEU A 114 6.55 8.94 -11.49
N ALA A 115 6.86 7.64 -11.37
CA ALA A 115 7.31 6.82 -12.49
C ALA A 115 6.22 6.70 -13.56
N MET A 116 4.98 6.41 -13.18
CA MET A 116 3.87 6.28 -14.12
C MET A 116 3.55 7.59 -14.84
N ALA A 117 3.61 8.72 -14.14
CA ALA A 117 3.40 10.04 -14.74
C ALA A 117 4.55 10.46 -15.67
N SER A 118 5.77 9.96 -15.45
CA SER A 118 6.93 10.25 -16.29
C SER A 118 6.74 9.79 -17.75
N PHE A 119 6.02 8.68 -17.97
CA PHE A 119 5.72 8.17 -19.31
C PHE A 119 4.97 9.18 -20.18
N LEU A 120 4.11 10.01 -19.58
CA LEU A 120 3.39 11.06 -20.32
C LEU A 120 4.37 12.08 -20.91
N VAL A 121 5.37 12.49 -20.14
CA VAL A 121 6.36 13.50 -20.53
C VAL A 121 7.42 12.92 -21.47
N SER A 122 7.72 11.62 -21.33
CA SER A 122 8.65 10.90 -22.18
C SER A 122 8.08 10.47 -23.53
N SER A 123 6.76 10.64 -23.74
CA SER A 123 6.07 10.24 -24.97
C SER A 123 6.50 11.06 -26.20
N GLY A 124 6.57 10.40 -27.36
CA GLY A 124 6.82 11.02 -28.67
C GLY A 124 8.25 11.48 -28.89
N VAL A 125 9.21 10.91 -28.15
CA VAL A 125 10.63 11.31 -28.19
C VAL A 125 11.47 10.10 -28.59
N GLU A 126 12.16 10.19 -29.72
CA GLU A 126 13.04 9.13 -30.21
C GLU A 126 14.40 9.14 -29.49
N ASP A 127 14.92 10.34 -29.19
CA ASP A 127 16.19 10.51 -28.52
C ASP A 127 16.20 9.96 -27.09
N TRP A 128 17.03 8.94 -26.88
CA TRP A 128 17.14 8.21 -25.62
C TRP A 128 17.38 9.09 -24.38
N PRO A 129 18.33 10.06 -24.38
CA PRO A 129 18.59 10.89 -23.20
C PRO A 129 17.36 11.71 -22.80
N TYR A 130 16.67 12.27 -23.79
CA TYR A 130 15.47 13.05 -23.57
C TYR A 130 14.30 12.18 -23.14
N ARG A 131 14.21 10.92 -23.60
CA ARG A 131 13.16 10.00 -23.15
C ARG A 131 13.32 9.61 -21.67
N ILE A 132 14.55 9.42 -21.18
CA ILE A 132 14.80 8.98 -19.79
C ILE A 132 14.76 10.13 -18.78
N MET A 133 15.19 11.32 -19.18
CA MET A 133 15.38 12.45 -18.26
C MET A 133 14.19 12.76 -17.34
N PRO A 134 12.91 12.71 -17.79
CA PRO A 134 11.76 12.89 -16.91
C PRO A 134 11.67 11.83 -15.81
N ALA A 135 11.90 10.57 -16.15
CA ALA A 135 11.84 9.47 -15.19
C ALA A 135 12.95 9.61 -14.13
N VAL A 136 14.16 9.95 -14.56
CA VAL A 136 15.30 10.19 -13.65
C VAL A 136 15.04 11.41 -12.77
N GLY A 137 14.61 12.54 -13.35
CA GLY A 137 14.31 13.75 -12.59
C GLY A 137 13.20 13.54 -11.56
N LEU A 138 12.12 12.84 -11.94
CA LEU A 138 11.03 12.51 -11.04
C LEU A 138 11.44 11.48 -9.98
N ALA A 139 12.36 10.55 -10.29
CA ALA A 139 12.93 9.66 -9.30
C ALA A 139 13.74 10.42 -8.23
N PHE A 140 14.53 11.42 -8.62
CA PHE A 140 15.22 12.28 -7.66
C PHE A 140 14.25 13.04 -6.74
N LEU A 141 13.10 13.49 -7.25
CA LEU A 141 12.06 14.13 -6.44
C LEU A 141 11.43 13.18 -5.41
N SER A 142 11.56 11.86 -5.59
CA SER A 142 11.06 10.89 -4.62
C SER A 142 11.97 10.73 -3.39
N LEU A 143 13.26 11.07 -3.49
CA LEU A 143 14.23 10.91 -2.41
C LEU A 143 13.90 11.73 -1.15
N PRO A 144 13.56 13.03 -1.22
CA PRO A 144 13.14 13.79 -0.05
C PRO A 144 11.92 13.18 0.64
N ILE A 145 10.99 12.63 -0.14
CA ILE A 145 9.76 12.01 0.37
C ILE A 145 10.10 10.74 1.14
N LEU A 146 11.00 9.90 0.60
CA LEU A 146 11.50 8.71 1.28
C LEU A 146 12.21 9.05 2.59
N LEU A 147 13.03 10.10 2.61
CA LEU A 147 13.71 10.56 3.82
C LEU A 147 12.72 11.06 4.89
N LEU A 148 11.69 11.82 4.49
CA LEU A 148 10.62 12.27 5.38
C LEU A 148 9.88 11.09 5.99
N VAL A 149 9.51 10.10 5.18
CA VAL A 149 8.83 8.89 5.66
C VAL A 149 9.69 8.15 6.67
N LYS A 150 10.97 7.92 6.37
CA LYS A 150 11.91 7.25 7.27
C LYS A 150 12.07 8.00 8.60
N HIS A 151 12.08 9.33 8.56
CA HIS A 151 12.13 10.16 9.75
C HIS A 151 10.87 10.00 10.63
N ILE A 152 9.69 9.98 10.01
CA ILE A 152 8.41 9.79 10.71
C ILE A 152 8.35 8.39 11.33
N GLU A 153 8.75 7.35 10.59
CA GLU A 153 8.79 5.96 11.10
C GLU A 153 9.70 5.86 12.33
N LYS A 154 10.91 6.42 12.27
CA LYS A 154 11.85 6.43 13.40
C LYS A 154 11.27 7.15 14.63
N LYS A 155 10.52 8.25 14.43
CA LYS A 155 9.88 8.97 15.53
C LYS A 155 8.76 8.16 16.18
N ILE A 156 7.99 7.41 15.38
CA ILE A 156 6.93 6.52 15.89
C ILE A 156 7.54 5.35 16.66
N GLU A 157 8.60 4.75 16.14
CA GLU A 157 9.30 3.63 16.78
C GLU A 157 9.92 4.05 18.12
N ASN A 158 10.58 5.20 18.18
CA ASN A 158 11.13 5.75 19.42
C ASN A 158 10.04 6.00 20.47
N LYS A 159 8.87 6.52 20.08
CA LYS A 159 7.75 6.72 21.02
C LYS A 159 7.27 5.40 21.61
N LYS A 160 7.10 4.37 20.77
CA LYS A 160 6.70 3.03 21.24
C LYS A 160 7.72 2.42 22.19
N ARG A 161 9.01 2.58 21.89
CA ARG A 161 10.09 2.10 22.77
C ARG A 161 10.05 2.76 24.14
N ILE A 162 9.91 4.09 24.19
CA ILE A 162 9.80 4.84 25.46
C ILE A 162 8.57 4.37 26.26
N GLU A 163 7.45 4.11 25.59
CA GLU A 163 6.22 3.64 26.23
C GLU A 163 6.37 2.22 26.78
N PHE A 164 7.05 1.34 26.03
CA PHE A 164 7.39 -0.01 26.47
C PHE A 164 8.32 0.00 27.69
N GLU A 165 9.40 0.80 27.67
CA GLU A 165 10.32 0.94 28.80
C GLU A 165 9.63 1.50 30.06
N LYS A 166 8.62 2.38 29.89
CA LYS A 166 7.79 2.86 30.99
C LYS A 166 6.90 1.77 31.57
N GLN A 167 6.28 0.94 30.72
CA GLN A 167 5.45 -0.18 31.15
C GLN A 167 6.29 -1.24 31.88
N GLU A 168 7.48 -1.57 31.39
CA GLU A 168 8.39 -2.50 32.08
C GLU A 168 8.83 -1.98 33.45
N ARG A 169 9.14 -0.68 33.58
CA ARG A 169 9.48 -0.08 34.88
C ARG A 169 8.30 -0.11 35.86
N ALA A 170 7.09 0.19 35.37
CA ALA A 170 5.88 0.14 36.20
C ALA A 170 5.55 -1.29 36.64
N GLN A 171 5.71 -2.28 35.76
CA GLN A 171 5.49 -3.69 36.10
C GLN A 171 6.56 -4.25 37.05
N LYS A 172 7.83 -3.88 36.87
CA LYS A 172 8.90 -4.25 37.82
C LYS A 172 8.68 -3.63 39.21
N SER A 173 8.19 -2.39 39.28
CA SER A 173 7.85 -1.71 40.54
C SER A 173 6.61 -2.27 41.25
N LEU A 174 5.79 -3.08 40.59
CA LEU A 174 4.62 -3.76 41.17
C LEU A 174 4.93 -5.21 41.60
N LEU A 175 6.10 -5.72 41.19
CA LEU A 175 6.59 -7.06 41.49
C LEU A 175 7.61 -7.06 42.63
N ASP A 176 8.26 -5.92 42.88
CA ASP A 176 8.85 -5.55 44.18
C ASP A 176 7.77 -5.09 45.16
#